data_AF-A0A2S5SQ53-F1
#
_entry.id   AF-A0A2S5SQ53-F1
#
_cell.length_a   1.000
_cell.length_b   1.000
_cell.length_c   1.000
_cell.angle_alpha   90.00
_cell.angle_beta   90.00
_cell.angle_gamma   90.00
#
_symmetry.space_group_name_H-M   'P 1'
#
loop_
_entity.id
_entity.type
_entity.pdbx_description
1 polymer ?
#
loop_
_entity_poly.entity_id
_entity_poly.type
_entity_poly.pdbx_seq_one_letter_code
_entity_poly.pdbx_strand_id
1 'polypeptide(L)'
;MVVDDDGKVPTDMKLPAEELKRRGWGEIAAMSYGPALRWLEEHLNDFGSYQNGLRAQLKRQTLGADLGEQPLGEEEVRLSYRYRFPVHAFGYNWLDDNAQSAQALGRRIDEIIERYARADRMRCEKVILVTHSMGGLVARHCCEVLGWRDKIYGIVHGVMPATGAAAVYRRMKAGTEGTWGVAQVLGADAAEVTAVLSGAPGPLQLLPSPEYGNGWLKIRAGAQELALSRSTPCAAPGGACATRSSSIRSTRSKTHASAGSRWRGIGVCSKHTFVPLASFTKPFHSATTPTPTPSAATARGTRLTAR
;
A
#
# COMPACT_ATOMS: atom_id res chain seq x y z
N MET A 1 -9.69 11.75 -14.80
CA MET A 1 -10.82 10.78 -14.79
C MET A 1 -11.43 10.80 -13.40
N VAL A 2 -12.76 10.84 -13.28
CA VAL A 2 -13.45 10.80 -11.98
C VAL A 2 -13.48 9.36 -11.49
N VAL A 3 -13.28 9.13 -10.19
CA VAL A 3 -13.41 7.80 -9.58
C VAL A 3 -14.90 7.47 -9.48
N ASP A 4 -15.30 6.32 -9.99
CA ASP A 4 -16.67 5.80 -9.85
C ASP A 4 -16.91 5.38 -8.40
N ASP A 5 -17.93 5.94 -7.76
CA ASP A 5 -18.31 5.70 -6.37
C ASP A 5 -19.62 4.89 -6.23
N ASP A 6 -20.19 4.40 -7.34
CA ASP A 6 -21.43 3.63 -7.36
C ASP A 6 -21.23 2.12 -7.10
N GLY A 7 -20.01 1.72 -6.74
CA GLY A 7 -19.68 0.34 -6.38
C GLY A 7 -20.54 -0.23 -5.24
N LYS A 8 -20.67 -1.55 -5.24
CA LYS A 8 -21.50 -2.28 -4.27
C LYS A 8 -20.99 -2.08 -2.84
N VAL A 9 -21.86 -1.58 -1.97
CA VAL A 9 -21.64 -1.53 -0.52
C VAL A 9 -22.50 -2.60 0.20
N PRO A 10 -22.09 -3.07 1.38
CA PRO A 10 -22.89 -4.02 2.13
C PRO A 10 -24.20 -3.41 2.67
N THR A 11 -25.25 -4.23 2.75
CA THR A 11 -26.59 -3.83 3.22
C THR A 11 -26.98 -4.40 4.58
N ASP A 12 -26.16 -5.31 5.10
CA ASP A 12 -26.32 -6.06 6.35
C ASP A 12 -25.51 -5.48 7.52
N MET A 13 -25.02 -4.24 7.41
CA MET A 13 -24.26 -3.55 8.46
C MET A 13 -25.15 -2.66 9.32
N LYS A 14 -24.68 -2.35 10.54
CA LYS A 14 -25.34 -1.37 11.43
C LYS A 14 -25.40 0.04 10.81
N LEU A 15 -24.45 0.37 9.95
CA LEU A 15 -24.45 1.63 9.20
C LEU A 15 -25.29 1.48 7.92
N PRO A 16 -26.13 2.49 7.58
CA PRO A 16 -26.90 2.47 6.36
C PRO A 16 -25.97 2.55 5.12
N ALA A 17 -26.41 1.96 4.01
CA ALA A 17 -25.65 1.94 2.75
C ALA A 17 -25.24 3.35 2.28
N GLU A 18 -26.10 4.35 2.45
CA GLU A 18 -25.81 5.76 2.14
C GLU A 18 -24.61 6.29 2.91
N GLU A 19 -24.48 5.93 4.19
CA GLU A 19 -23.32 6.32 5.01
C GLU A 19 -22.05 5.62 4.55
N LEU A 20 -22.14 4.36 4.10
CA LEU A 20 -20.98 3.63 3.57
C LEU A 20 -20.53 4.22 2.23
N LYS A 21 -21.46 4.51 1.31
CA LYS A 21 -21.17 5.20 0.05
C LYS A 21 -20.52 6.56 0.30
N ARG A 22 -21.08 7.35 1.21
CA ARG A 22 -20.52 8.64 1.64
C ARG A 22 -19.10 8.52 2.17
N ARG A 23 -18.76 7.43 2.85
CA ARG A 23 -17.41 7.13 3.34
C ARG A 23 -16.49 6.57 2.24
N GLY A 24 -16.91 6.59 0.98
CA GLY A 24 -16.14 6.14 -0.17
C GLY A 24 -16.09 4.63 -0.37
N TRP A 25 -16.90 3.83 0.34
CA TRP A 25 -16.81 2.37 0.25
C TRP A 25 -17.19 1.83 -1.14
N GLY A 26 -17.93 2.60 -1.93
CA GLY A 26 -18.24 2.31 -3.33
C GLY A 26 -17.10 2.61 -4.30
N GLU A 27 -16.07 3.35 -3.88
CA GLU A 27 -14.94 3.76 -4.74
C GLU A 27 -13.89 2.65 -4.95
N ILE A 28 -14.00 1.53 -4.22
CA ILE A 28 -13.00 0.46 -4.22
C ILE A 28 -13.62 -0.91 -4.46
N ALA A 29 -12.81 -1.86 -4.96
CA ALA A 29 -13.28 -3.20 -5.29
C ALA A 29 -13.89 -3.93 -4.08
N ALA A 30 -15.23 -4.06 -4.07
CA ALA A 30 -15.99 -4.64 -2.97
C ALA A 30 -15.54 -6.08 -2.62
N MET A 31 -15.22 -6.89 -3.63
CA MET A 31 -14.76 -8.27 -3.43
C MET A 31 -13.39 -8.38 -2.75
N SER A 32 -12.53 -7.37 -2.92
CA SER A 32 -11.15 -7.39 -2.42
C SER A 32 -11.03 -6.69 -1.08
N TYR A 33 -11.74 -5.58 -0.89
CA TYR A 33 -11.56 -4.71 0.27
C TYR A 33 -12.77 -4.66 1.20
N GLY A 34 -13.97 -5.02 0.72
CA GLY A 34 -15.20 -4.97 1.53
C GLY A 34 -15.10 -5.73 2.86
N PRO A 35 -14.60 -7.00 2.87
CA PRO A 35 -14.41 -7.74 4.12
C PRO A 35 -13.45 -7.04 5.11
N ALA A 36 -12.35 -6.46 4.61
CA ALA A 36 -11.37 -5.77 5.44
C ALA A 36 -11.93 -4.45 6.02
N LEU A 37 -12.63 -3.67 5.19
CA LEU A 37 -13.32 -2.45 5.64
C LEU A 37 -14.35 -2.74 6.72
N ARG A 38 -15.20 -3.76 6.50
CA ARG A 38 -16.18 -4.23 7.51
C ARG A 38 -15.48 -4.60 8.81
N TRP A 39 -14.45 -5.44 8.71
CA TRP A 39 -13.73 -5.91 9.89
C TRP A 39 -13.13 -4.75 10.68
N LEU A 40 -12.52 -3.75 10.02
CA LEU A 40 -11.99 -2.57 10.68
C LEU A 40 -13.09 -1.74 11.34
N GLU A 41 -14.20 -1.47 10.64
CA GLU A 41 -15.31 -0.67 11.18
C GLU A 41 -15.90 -1.33 12.42
N GLU A 42 -16.11 -2.65 12.38
CA GLU A 42 -16.72 -3.42 13.47
C GLU A 42 -15.81 -3.50 14.70
N HIS A 43 -14.50 -3.75 14.51
CA HIS A 43 -13.58 -3.98 15.63
C HIS A 43 -12.96 -2.70 16.19
N LEU A 44 -12.83 -1.63 15.41
CA LEU A 44 -12.36 -0.34 15.92
C LEU A 44 -13.48 0.46 16.60
N ASN A 45 -14.74 0.10 16.36
CA ASN A 45 -15.90 0.76 16.97
C ASN A 45 -16.73 -0.20 17.85
N ASP A 46 -16.10 -1.24 18.40
CA ASP A 46 -16.69 -2.27 19.29
C ASP A 46 -16.92 -1.80 20.75
N PHE A 47 -17.42 -0.59 20.97
CA PHE A 47 -17.54 0.01 22.31
C PHE A 47 -18.32 -0.85 23.32
N GLY A 48 -19.28 -1.65 22.86
CA GLY A 48 -20.06 -2.56 23.71
C GLY A 48 -19.30 -3.82 24.14
N SER A 49 -18.16 -4.13 23.52
CA SER A 49 -17.37 -5.33 23.76
C SER A 49 -15.99 -5.00 24.33
N TYR A 50 -15.84 -3.87 25.03
CA TYR A 50 -14.54 -3.36 25.46
C TYR A 50 -13.73 -4.30 26.39
N GLN A 51 -14.38 -5.28 27.02
CA GLN A 51 -13.74 -6.24 27.92
C GLN A 51 -13.16 -7.46 27.17
N ASN A 52 -13.80 -7.91 26.10
CA ASN A 52 -13.53 -9.18 25.42
C ASN A 52 -13.43 -9.08 23.89
N GLY A 53 -13.60 -7.89 23.32
CA GLY A 53 -13.46 -7.60 21.91
C GLY A 53 -12.02 -7.71 21.43
N LEU A 54 -11.83 -7.67 20.11
CA LEU A 54 -10.51 -7.95 19.52
C LEU A 54 -9.44 -6.98 20.02
N ARG A 55 -9.76 -5.68 20.16
CA ARG A 55 -8.81 -4.70 20.72
C ARG A 55 -8.35 -5.08 22.12
N ALA A 56 -9.25 -5.63 22.94
CA ALA A 56 -8.90 -6.13 24.27
C ALA A 56 -8.05 -7.40 24.21
N GLN A 57 -8.27 -8.27 23.23
CA GLN A 57 -7.49 -9.50 23.05
C GLN A 57 -6.05 -9.22 22.61
N LEU A 58 -5.79 -8.11 21.91
CA LEU A 58 -4.44 -7.69 21.50
C LEU A 58 -3.53 -7.30 22.67
N LYS A 59 -4.07 -7.16 23.89
CA LYS A 59 -3.26 -6.89 25.10
C LYS A 59 -2.18 -7.95 25.24
N ARG A 60 -0.92 -7.51 25.32
CA ARG A 60 0.25 -8.38 25.50
C ARG A 60 0.46 -9.45 24.41
N GLN A 61 -0.20 -9.32 23.25
CA GLN A 61 0.10 -10.19 22.11
C GLN A 61 1.36 -9.70 21.39
N THR A 62 2.20 -10.65 21.00
CA THR A 62 3.34 -10.41 20.11
C THR A 62 2.92 -10.74 18.69
N LEU A 63 2.86 -9.74 17.81
CA LEU A 63 2.47 -9.88 16.41
C LEU A 63 3.64 -10.33 15.52
N GLY A 64 4.84 -10.44 16.08
CA GLY A 64 6.02 -10.94 15.40
C GLY A 64 6.60 -9.92 14.43
N ALA A 65 6.59 -8.64 14.81
CA ALA A 65 7.19 -7.61 13.96
C ALA A 65 8.72 -7.70 13.99
N ASP A 66 9.34 -7.48 12.83
CA ASP A 66 10.79 -7.56 12.68
C ASP A 66 11.54 -6.48 13.48
N LEU A 67 10.90 -5.33 13.72
CA LEU A 67 11.50 -4.19 14.44
C LEU A 67 10.47 -3.45 15.28
N GLY A 68 10.89 -3.03 16.48
CA GLY A 68 10.21 -1.98 17.24
C GLY A 68 8.89 -2.38 17.89
N GLU A 69 8.60 -3.68 18.02
CA GLU A 69 7.37 -4.12 18.66
C GLU A 69 7.51 -4.14 20.20
N GLN A 70 6.59 -3.44 20.86
CA GLN A 70 6.21 -3.76 22.23
C GLN A 70 4.74 -4.16 22.22
N PRO A 71 4.38 -5.27 22.89
CA PRO A 71 2.98 -5.66 23.02
C PRO A 71 2.14 -4.54 23.63
N LEU A 72 0.89 -4.38 23.16
CA LEU A 72 0.02 -3.32 23.65
C LEU A 72 -0.25 -3.45 25.15
N GLY A 73 -0.03 -2.35 25.87
CA GLY A 73 -0.37 -2.20 27.28
C GLY A 73 -1.86 -1.98 27.50
N GLU A 74 -2.30 -2.19 28.74
CA GLU A 74 -3.71 -2.00 29.12
C GLU A 74 -4.16 -0.55 28.94
N GLU A 75 -3.32 0.42 29.32
CA GLU A 75 -3.62 1.83 29.17
C GLU A 75 -3.74 2.25 27.70
N GLU A 76 -2.96 1.68 26.80
CA GLU A 76 -3.01 1.97 25.35
C GLU A 76 -4.31 1.45 24.75
N VAL A 77 -4.69 0.22 25.10
CA VAL A 77 -5.97 -0.36 24.68
C VAL A 77 -7.14 0.44 25.25
N ARG A 78 -7.10 0.79 26.54
CA ARG A 78 -8.13 1.62 27.20
C ARG A 78 -8.26 2.99 26.53
N LEU A 79 -7.14 3.60 26.15
CA LEU A 79 -7.11 4.87 25.46
C LEU A 79 -7.73 4.78 24.05
N SER A 80 -7.56 3.66 23.35
CA SER A 80 -8.22 3.45 22.04
C SER A 80 -9.75 3.53 22.13
N TYR A 81 -10.36 3.12 23.24
CA TYR A 81 -11.81 3.21 23.46
C TYR A 81 -12.31 4.64 23.71
N ARG A 82 -11.42 5.62 23.88
CA ARG A 82 -11.78 7.05 23.96
C ARG A 82 -11.96 7.70 22.59
N TYR A 83 -11.59 7.02 21.52
CA TYR A 83 -11.70 7.50 20.16
C TYR A 83 -12.74 6.69 19.38
N ARG A 84 -13.43 7.36 18.46
CA ARG A 84 -14.17 6.71 17.37
C ARG A 84 -13.28 6.65 16.16
N PHE A 85 -13.33 5.53 15.44
CA PHE A 85 -12.56 5.31 14.23
C PHE A 85 -13.51 5.01 13.06
N PRO A 86 -14.25 6.01 12.56
CA PRO A 86 -15.00 5.84 11.33
C PRO A 86 -14.05 5.46 10.19
N VAL A 87 -14.31 4.34 9.53
CA VAL A 87 -13.48 3.85 8.42
C VAL A 87 -13.96 4.47 7.12
N HIS A 88 -13.08 5.24 6.49
CA HIS A 88 -13.25 5.79 5.15
C HIS A 88 -12.42 4.99 4.16
N ALA A 89 -12.94 4.86 2.95
CA ALA A 89 -12.22 4.37 1.80
C ALA A 89 -11.88 5.54 0.87
N PHE A 90 -10.76 5.41 0.18
CA PHE A 90 -10.31 6.37 -0.82
C PHE A 90 -9.89 5.58 -2.04
N GLY A 91 -10.79 5.50 -3.02
CA GLY A 91 -10.46 5.05 -4.36
C GLY A 91 -9.73 6.15 -5.11
N TYR A 92 -8.81 5.76 -5.99
CA TYR A 92 -8.10 6.70 -6.84
C TYR A 92 -7.92 6.10 -8.23
N ASN A 93 -7.73 6.97 -9.23
CA ASN A 93 -7.39 6.55 -10.58
C ASN A 93 -5.97 5.96 -10.60
N TRP A 94 -5.87 4.64 -10.43
CA TRP A 94 -4.61 3.93 -10.36
C TRP A 94 -3.83 3.89 -11.69
N LEU A 95 -4.45 4.30 -12.80
CA LEU A 95 -3.76 4.50 -14.09
C LEU A 95 -2.99 5.83 -14.14
N ASP A 96 -3.42 6.83 -13.36
CA ASP A 96 -2.82 8.16 -13.34
C ASP A 96 -1.52 8.20 -12.54
N ASP A 97 -0.83 9.33 -12.57
CA ASP A 97 0.34 9.58 -11.74
C ASP A 97 -0.04 9.52 -10.24
N ASN A 98 0.71 8.73 -9.47
CA ASN A 98 0.55 8.64 -8.02
C ASN A 98 0.68 10.00 -7.31
N ALA A 99 1.38 10.98 -7.88
CA ALA A 99 1.45 12.35 -7.36
C ALA A 99 0.10 13.06 -7.40
N GLN A 100 -0.68 12.87 -8.48
CA GLN A 100 -2.05 13.42 -8.60
C GLN A 100 -2.99 12.73 -7.60
N SER A 101 -2.87 11.40 -7.50
CA SER A 101 -3.63 10.61 -6.53
C SER A 101 -3.30 11.01 -5.08
N ALA A 102 -2.04 11.37 -4.80
CA ALA A 102 -1.60 11.82 -3.48
C ALA A 102 -2.16 13.20 -3.14
N GLN A 103 -2.25 14.11 -4.12
CA GLN A 103 -2.90 15.41 -3.92
C GLN A 103 -4.41 15.25 -3.68
N ALA A 104 -5.07 14.33 -4.39
CA ALA A 104 -6.47 13.98 -4.15
C ALA A 104 -6.68 13.38 -2.75
N LEU A 105 -5.77 12.50 -2.30
CA LEU A 105 -5.79 11.96 -0.93
C LEU A 105 -5.69 13.08 0.11
N GLY A 106 -4.76 14.02 -0.06
CA GLY A 106 -4.63 15.18 0.82
C GLY A 106 -5.92 15.99 0.95
N ARG A 107 -6.56 16.30 -0.19
CA ARG A 107 -7.87 16.97 -0.20
C ARG A 107 -8.96 16.17 0.52
N ARG A 108 -9.04 14.86 0.28
CA ARG A 108 -9.99 13.98 0.96
C ARG A 108 -9.77 13.96 2.48
N ILE A 109 -8.52 13.97 2.94
CA ILE A 109 -8.19 14.07 4.37
C ILE A 109 -8.75 15.37 4.96
N ASP A 110 -8.56 16.49 4.27
CA ASP A 110 -9.06 17.80 4.71
C ASP A 110 -10.58 17.83 4.80
N GLU A 111 -11.26 17.32 3.76
CA GLU A 111 -12.71 17.20 3.70
C GLU A 111 -13.26 16.34 4.86
N ILE A 112 -12.62 15.20 5.14
CA ILE A 112 -13.02 14.31 6.24
C ILE A 112 -12.89 15.01 7.59
N ILE A 113 -11.73 15.62 7.85
CA ILE A 113 -11.45 16.33 9.11
C ILE A 113 -12.46 17.47 9.31
N GLU A 114 -12.65 18.30 8.29
CA GLU A 114 -13.55 19.45 8.32
C GLU A 114 -15.01 19.03 8.54
N ARG A 115 -15.44 17.94 7.90
CA ARG A 115 -16.79 17.41 8.06
C ARG A 115 -17.06 16.93 9.47
N TYR A 116 -16.16 16.12 10.05
CA TYR A 116 -16.33 15.67 11.43
C TYR A 116 -16.35 16.85 12.41
N ALA A 117 -15.52 17.86 12.17
CA ALA A 117 -15.50 19.06 12.99
C ALA A 117 -16.81 19.87 12.92
N ARG A 118 -17.35 20.08 11.71
CA ARG A 118 -18.49 20.97 11.49
C ARG A 118 -19.85 20.29 11.55
N ALA A 119 -20.03 19.20 10.80
CA ALA A 119 -21.32 18.53 10.67
C ALA A 119 -21.62 17.64 11.89
N ASP A 120 -20.65 16.83 12.29
CA ASP A 120 -20.84 15.83 13.35
C ASP A 120 -20.48 16.38 14.74
N ARG A 121 -19.95 17.61 14.79
CA ARG A 121 -19.44 18.27 16.01
C ARG A 121 -18.49 17.39 16.82
N MET A 122 -17.64 16.64 16.11
CA MET A 122 -16.61 15.78 16.66
C MET A 122 -15.23 16.39 16.47
N ARG A 123 -14.37 16.32 17.49
CA ARG A 123 -12.97 16.74 17.37
C ARG A 123 -12.19 15.69 16.57
N CYS A 124 -11.81 16.04 15.35
CA CYS A 124 -10.88 15.29 14.52
C CYS A 124 -9.73 16.22 14.13
N GLU A 125 -8.49 15.85 14.42
CA GLU A 125 -7.30 16.64 14.07
C GLU A 125 -6.39 15.91 13.10
N LYS A 126 -6.44 14.58 13.13
CA LYS A 126 -5.55 13.70 12.36
C LYS A 126 -6.28 12.44 11.93
N VAL A 127 -5.76 11.84 10.87
CA VAL A 127 -6.19 10.54 10.35
C VAL A 127 -5.11 9.48 10.52
N ILE A 128 -5.50 8.22 10.54
CA ILE A 128 -4.58 7.07 10.38
C ILE A 128 -4.83 6.51 8.99
N LEU A 129 -3.77 6.37 8.20
CA LEU A 129 -3.88 5.78 6.87
C LEU A 129 -3.57 4.28 6.93
N VAL A 130 -4.44 3.47 6.34
CA VAL A 130 -4.18 2.05 6.09
C VAL A 130 -4.15 1.86 4.59
N THR A 131 -3.05 1.31 4.08
CA THR A 131 -2.77 1.28 2.65
C THR A 131 -2.51 -0.15 2.18
N HIS A 132 -2.83 -0.42 0.93
CA HIS A 132 -2.57 -1.70 0.27
C HIS A 132 -1.80 -1.45 -1.04
N SER A 133 -0.77 -2.27 -1.29
CA SER A 133 -0.01 -2.26 -2.56
C SER A 133 0.47 -0.85 -2.94
N MET A 134 0.24 -0.41 -4.17
CA MET A 134 0.63 0.91 -4.69
C MET A 134 0.05 2.09 -3.89
N GLY A 135 -1.06 1.91 -3.16
CA GLY A 135 -1.63 2.95 -2.30
C GLY A 135 -0.65 3.41 -1.20
N GLY A 136 0.33 2.58 -0.84
CA GLY A 136 1.41 2.99 0.05
C GLY A 136 2.32 4.07 -0.55
N LEU A 137 2.58 4.04 -1.86
CA LEU A 137 3.35 5.06 -2.56
C LEU A 137 2.60 6.40 -2.58
N VAL A 138 1.29 6.35 -2.86
CA VAL A 138 0.38 7.51 -2.80
C VAL A 138 0.40 8.15 -1.41
N ALA A 139 0.23 7.34 -0.35
CA ALA A 139 0.23 7.83 1.02
C ALA A 139 1.59 8.43 1.44
N ARG A 140 2.70 7.78 1.04
CA ARG A 140 4.05 8.32 1.29
C ARG A 140 4.25 9.66 0.60
N HIS A 141 3.84 9.79 -0.66
CA HIS A 141 3.98 11.06 -1.38
C HIS A 141 3.12 12.16 -0.76
N CYS A 142 1.87 11.86 -0.40
CA CYS A 142 0.97 12.77 0.30
C CYS A 142 1.57 13.27 1.63
N CYS A 143 2.10 12.34 2.44
CA CYS A 143 2.64 12.63 3.76
C CYS A 143 3.98 13.34 3.71
N GLU A 144 4.95 12.79 2.97
CA GLU A 144 6.36 13.21 3.04
C GLU A 144 6.72 14.31 2.04
N VAL A 145 5.95 14.47 0.96
CA VAL A 145 6.30 15.39 -0.14
C VAL A 145 5.30 16.54 -0.23
N LEU A 146 4.00 16.26 -0.19
CA LEU A 146 2.97 17.27 -0.44
C LEU A 146 2.54 18.06 0.81
N GLY A 147 3.05 17.71 2.00
CA GLY A 147 2.86 18.52 3.22
C GLY A 147 1.68 18.13 4.12
N TRP A 148 1.07 16.96 3.94
CA TRP A 148 -0.02 16.49 4.82
C TRP A 148 0.46 15.79 6.11
N ARG A 149 1.77 15.76 6.37
CA ARG A 149 2.36 15.08 7.54
C ARG A 149 1.69 15.44 8.86
N ASP A 150 1.36 16.71 9.08
CA ASP A 150 0.78 17.16 10.35
C ASP A 150 -0.64 16.64 10.60
N LYS A 151 -1.37 16.30 9.52
CA LYS A 151 -2.73 15.75 9.54
C LYS A 151 -2.76 14.22 9.55
N ILE A 152 -1.61 13.55 9.37
CA ILE A 152 -1.51 12.10 9.36
C ILE A 152 -0.82 11.66 10.67
N TYR A 153 -1.56 10.95 11.52
CA TYR A 153 -1.03 10.44 12.79
C TYR A 153 -0.05 9.28 12.57
N GLY A 154 -0.34 8.41 11.60
CA GLY A 154 0.49 7.27 11.24
C GLY A 154 -0.04 6.57 10.00
N ILE A 155 0.80 5.72 9.42
CA ILE A 155 0.47 4.95 8.21
C ILE A 155 0.81 3.48 8.43
N VAL A 156 -0.14 2.60 8.11
CA VAL A 156 0.03 1.15 8.06
C VAL A 156 0.10 0.73 6.60
N HIS A 157 1.22 0.13 6.19
CA HIS A 157 1.44 -0.34 4.82
C HIS A 157 1.25 -1.85 4.71
N GLY A 158 0.27 -2.30 3.93
CA GLY A 158 0.13 -3.69 3.50
C GLY A 158 0.76 -3.90 2.13
N VAL A 159 1.74 -4.80 2.03
CA VAL A 159 2.37 -5.26 0.77
C VAL A 159 2.78 -4.15 -0.20
N MET A 160 3.26 -3.01 0.32
CA MET A 160 3.69 -1.88 -0.50
C MET A 160 4.93 -2.23 -1.33
N PRO A 161 4.92 -2.03 -2.67
CA PRO A 161 6.09 -2.20 -3.53
C PRO A 161 7.02 -0.98 -3.39
N ALA A 162 7.68 -0.85 -2.24
CA ALA A 162 8.39 0.36 -1.81
C ALA A 162 9.47 0.84 -2.80
N THR A 163 10.08 -0.09 -3.53
CA THR A 163 11.14 0.15 -4.53
C THR A 163 10.73 -0.37 -5.91
N GLY A 164 9.45 -0.65 -6.16
CA GLY A 164 8.94 -1.26 -7.38
C GLY A 164 8.72 -2.78 -7.27
N ALA A 165 8.38 -3.42 -8.39
CA ALA A 165 8.11 -4.85 -8.48
C ALA A 165 8.43 -5.41 -9.87
N ALA A 166 9.33 -6.40 -9.93
CA ALA A 166 9.69 -7.09 -11.18
C ALA A 166 8.50 -7.76 -11.88
N ALA A 167 7.46 -8.10 -11.11
CA ALA A 167 6.21 -8.66 -11.62
C ALA A 167 5.51 -7.75 -12.64
N VAL A 168 5.68 -6.42 -12.58
CA VAL A 168 5.08 -5.47 -13.54
C VAL A 168 5.70 -5.66 -14.93
N TYR A 169 7.04 -5.72 -15.00
CA TYR A 169 7.75 -6.01 -16.24
C TYR A 169 7.34 -7.37 -16.82
N ARG A 170 7.25 -8.40 -15.97
CA ARG A 170 6.82 -9.74 -16.41
C ARG A 170 5.43 -9.70 -17.04
N ARG A 171 4.48 -9.00 -16.41
CA ARG A 171 3.09 -8.89 -16.91
C ARG A 171 3.02 -8.18 -18.26
N MET A 172 3.76 -7.09 -18.43
CA MET A 172 3.84 -6.41 -19.73
C MET A 172 4.43 -7.33 -20.81
N LYS A 173 5.43 -8.15 -20.47
CA LYS A 173 6.12 -8.96 -21.49
C LYS A 173 5.44 -10.30 -21.80
N ALA A 174 4.81 -10.93 -20.82
CA ALA A 174 4.31 -12.29 -20.91
C ALA A 174 2.81 -12.45 -20.58
N GLY A 175 2.11 -11.35 -20.25
CA GLY A 175 0.74 -11.41 -19.76
C GLY A 175 0.66 -11.79 -18.28
N THR A 176 -0.56 -11.93 -17.77
CA THR A 176 -0.79 -12.21 -16.35
C THR A 176 -0.83 -13.72 -16.07
N GLU A 177 0.20 -14.25 -15.40
CA GLU A 177 0.16 -15.61 -14.83
C GLU A 177 -0.46 -15.57 -13.41
N GLY A 178 -1.62 -16.23 -13.22
CA GLY A 178 -2.23 -16.49 -11.91
C GLY A 178 -3.29 -15.50 -11.41
N THR A 179 -4.13 -16.00 -10.48
CA THR A 179 -5.34 -15.45 -9.83
C THR A 179 -6.32 -14.70 -10.75
N TRP A 180 -7.49 -15.30 -10.97
CA TRP A 180 -8.57 -14.81 -11.84
C TRP A 180 -8.85 -13.30 -11.74
N GLY A 181 -8.75 -12.70 -10.55
CA GLY A 181 -8.98 -11.26 -10.34
C GLY A 181 -7.89 -10.31 -10.88
N VAL A 182 -6.62 -10.74 -10.98
CA VAL A 182 -5.54 -9.88 -11.52
C VAL A 182 -5.58 -9.87 -13.05
N ALA A 183 -5.91 -11.00 -13.67
CA ALA A 183 -6.06 -11.13 -15.12
C ALA A 183 -7.25 -10.32 -15.65
N GLN A 184 -8.37 -10.27 -14.91
CA GLN A 184 -9.55 -9.46 -15.28
C GLN A 184 -9.29 -7.94 -15.24
N VAL A 185 -8.32 -7.48 -14.44
CA VAL A 185 -8.01 -6.04 -14.31
C VAL A 185 -6.88 -5.61 -15.23
N LEU A 186 -5.90 -6.47 -15.50
CA LEU A 186 -4.68 -6.10 -16.23
C LEU A 186 -4.64 -6.60 -17.68
N GLY A 187 -5.45 -7.59 -18.05
CA GLY A 187 -5.39 -8.27 -19.35
C GLY A 187 -4.87 -9.71 -19.24
N ALA A 188 -5.37 -10.57 -20.12
CA ALA A 188 -5.05 -12.00 -20.16
C ALA A 188 -3.69 -12.28 -20.82
N ASP A 189 -3.27 -11.42 -21.75
CA ASP A 189 -2.00 -11.57 -22.48
C ASP A 189 -1.14 -10.29 -22.51
N ALA A 190 0.08 -10.43 -23.05
CA ALA A 190 1.05 -9.35 -23.12
C ALA A 190 0.59 -8.16 -23.97
N ALA A 191 -0.18 -8.40 -25.04
CA ALA A 191 -0.65 -7.34 -25.92
C ALA A 191 -1.71 -6.49 -25.21
N GLU A 192 -2.68 -7.12 -24.55
CA GLU A 192 -3.70 -6.44 -23.75
C GLU A 192 -3.08 -5.65 -22.60
N VAL A 193 -2.19 -6.28 -21.83
CA VAL A 193 -1.50 -5.63 -20.71
C VAL A 193 -0.65 -4.47 -21.19
N THR A 194 0.14 -4.65 -22.26
CA THR A 194 1.02 -3.59 -22.79
C THR A 194 0.21 -2.42 -23.35
N ALA A 195 -0.90 -2.68 -24.06
CA ALA A 195 -1.72 -1.64 -24.65
C ALA A 195 -2.23 -0.62 -23.63
N VAL A 196 -2.60 -1.09 -22.42
CA VAL A 196 -3.07 -0.21 -21.34
C VAL A 196 -1.91 0.33 -20.50
N LEU A 197 -1.05 -0.54 -19.99
CA LEU A 197 -0.08 -0.15 -18.96
C LEU A 197 1.09 0.68 -19.50
N SER A 198 1.42 0.58 -20.80
CA SER A 198 2.52 1.37 -21.38
C SER A 198 2.21 2.87 -21.51
N GLY A 199 0.93 3.24 -21.54
CA GLY A 199 0.47 4.64 -21.57
C GLY A 199 0.07 5.18 -20.19
N ALA A 200 0.11 4.37 -19.14
CA ALA A 200 -0.42 4.70 -17.82
C ALA A 200 0.73 4.97 -16.82
N PRO A 201 0.89 6.21 -16.30
CA PRO A 201 1.95 6.53 -15.35
C PRO A 201 1.94 5.69 -14.07
N GLY A 202 0.78 5.43 -13.47
CA GLY A 202 0.66 4.70 -12.21
C GLY A 202 1.31 3.31 -12.26
N PRO A 203 0.91 2.44 -13.20
CA PRO A 203 1.55 1.14 -13.41
C PRO A 203 3.06 1.24 -13.71
N LEU A 204 3.51 2.23 -14.48
CA LEU A 204 4.92 2.43 -14.79
C LEU A 204 5.75 2.83 -13.55
N GLN A 205 5.15 3.54 -12.60
CA GLN A 205 5.78 3.87 -11.31
C GLN A 205 5.96 2.65 -10.39
N LEU A 206 5.41 1.48 -10.76
CA LEU A 206 5.68 0.21 -10.08
C LEU A 206 6.88 -0.55 -10.67
N LEU A 207 7.48 -0.07 -11.75
CA LEU A 207 8.69 -0.70 -12.27
C LEU A 207 9.83 -0.63 -11.23
N PRO A 208 10.72 -1.64 -11.18
CA PRO A 208 11.88 -1.63 -10.31
C PRO A 208 12.69 -0.33 -10.39
N SER A 209 12.80 0.36 -9.26
CA SER A 209 13.70 1.51 -9.08
C SER A 209 15.16 1.04 -9.01
N PRO A 210 16.15 1.95 -9.11
CA PRO A 210 17.55 1.62 -8.86
C PRO A 210 17.78 0.94 -7.50
N GLU A 211 17.02 1.31 -6.46
CA GLU A 211 17.08 0.75 -5.11
C GLU A 211 16.47 -0.65 -4.99
N TYR A 212 15.68 -1.10 -5.98
CA TYR A 212 15.20 -2.48 -6.06
C TYR A 212 16.35 -3.48 -6.22
N GLY A 213 17.49 -3.00 -6.74
CA GLY A 213 18.68 -3.78 -6.99
C GLY A 213 18.66 -4.47 -8.35
N ASN A 214 19.75 -5.20 -8.63
CA ASN A 214 19.96 -5.91 -9.89
C ASN A 214 19.62 -7.39 -9.77
N GLY A 215 19.61 -8.09 -10.91
CA GLY A 215 19.46 -9.55 -10.95
C GLY A 215 18.02 -10.07 -10.96
N TRP A 216 17.04 -9.16 -10.93
CA TRP A 216 15.61 -9.49 -11.10
C TRP A 216 15.24 -9.79 -12.56
N LEU A 217 15.96 -9.20 -13.53
CA LEU A 217 15.87 -9.55 -14.96
C LEU A 217 17.10 -10.34 -15.42
N LYS A 218 16.84 -11.54 -15.93
CA LYS A 218 17.88 -12.46 -16.44
C LYS A 218 17.54 -12.90 -17.86
N ILE A 219 18.51 -12.75 -18.75
CA ILE A 219 18.45 -13.17 -20.15
C ILE A 219 19.28 -14.44 -20.29
N ARG A 220 18.65 -15.53 -20.75
CA ARG A 220 19.35 -16.79 -21.00
C ARG A 220 19.49 -17.03 -22.51
N ALA A 221 20.73 -17.19 -22.97
CA ALA A 221 21.09 -17.57 -24.33
C ALA A 221 21.86 -18.90 -24.29
N GLY A 222 21.14 -20.01 -24.39
CA GLY A 222 21.71 -21.35 -24.19
C GLY A 222 22.22 -21.56 -22.76
N ALA A 223 23.49 -21.94 -22.59
CA ALA A 223 24.13 -22.10 -21.28
C ALA A 223 24.55 -20.77 -20.64
N GLN A 224 24.51 -19.66 -21.39
CA GLN A 224 24.92 -18.35 -20.89
C GLN A 224 23.75 -17.64 -20.22
N GLU A 225 23.94 -17.23 -18.96
CA GLU A 225 23.01 -16.36 -18.23
C GLU A 225 23.61 -14.96 -18.11
N LEU A 226 22.91 -13.97 -18.65
CA LEU A 226 23.25 -12.56 -18.56
C LEU A 226 22.23 -11.89 -17.64
N ALA A 227 22.69 -11.32 -16.53
CA ALA A 227 21.88 -10.40 -15.73
C ALA A 227 22.23 -8.97 -16.14
N LEU A 228 21.24 -8.07 -16.16
CA LEU A 228 21.54 -6.63 -16.29
C LEU A 228 22.46 -6.22 -15.12
N SER A 229 23.72 -5.91 -15.44
CA SER A 229 24.67 -5.31 -14.51
C SER A 229 24.47 -3.80 -14.50
N ARG A 230 25.01 -3.11 -13.47
CA ARG A 230 24.92 -1.65 -13.33
C ARG A 230 25.27 -0.96 -14.65
N SER A 231 24.29 -0.36 -15.32
CA SER A 231 24.60 0.83 -16.11
C SER A 231 24.80 1.97 -15.12
N THR A 232 26.00 2.54 -15.14
CA THR A 232 26.27 3.88 -14.61
C THR A 232 25.15 4.82 -15.09
N PRO A 233 24.69 5.81 -14.30
CA PRO A 233 23.72 6.79 -14.79
C PRO A 233 24.20 7.30 -16.15
N CYS A 234 23.28 7.40 -17.11
CA CYS A 234 23.56 7.90 -18.45
C CYS A 234 24.30 9.24 -18.33
N ALA A 235 25.63 9.20 -18.36
CA ALA A 235 26.44 10.38 -18.55
C ALA A 235 26.25 10.71 -20.02
N ALA A 236 25.44 11.73 -20.30
CA ALA A 236 25.44 12.36 -21.61
C ALA A 236 26.91 12.65 -21.99
N PRO A 237 27.34 12.32 -23.22
CA PRO A 237 28.70 12.58 -23.64
C PRO A 237 28.91 14.11 -23.72
N GLY A 238 29.68 14.64 -22.78
CA GLY A 238 30.13 16.03 -22.77
C GLY A 238 29.47 16.91 -21.70
N GLY A 239 30.10 17.01 -20.54
CA GLY A 239 29.72 17.98 -19.51
C GLY A 239 30.51 17.77 -18.23
N ALA A 240 31.69 18.38 -18.12
CA ALA A 240 32.45 18.40 -16.88
C ALA A 240 31.64 19.12 -15.79
N CYS A 241 31.21 18.39 -14.75
CA CYS A 241 30.63 18.99 -13.56
C CYS A 241 31.66 18.96 -12.43
N ALA A 242 32.27 20.11 -12.19
CA ALA A 242 33.23 20.32 -11.12
C ALA A 242 32.58 20.11 -9.75
N THR A 243 33.23 19.31 -8.91
CA THR A 243 32.90 19.15 -7.50
C THR A 243 33.14 20.47 -6.76
N ARG A 244 32.07 21.18 -6.37
CA ARG A 244 32.13 22.14 -5.27
C ARG A 244 31.44 21.55 -4.04
N SER A 245 32.27 21.11 -3.11
CA SER A 245 31.90 20.90 -1.71
C SER A 245 31.56 22.26 -1.09
N SER A 246 30.32 22.45 -0.67
CA SER A 246 29.95 23.50 0.27
C SER A 246 29.30 22.85 1.49
N SER A 247 30.07 22.76 2.57
CA SER A 247 29.55 22.38 3.88
C SER A 247 28.63 23.48 4.40
N ILE A 248 27.37 23.14 4.66
CA ILE A 248 26.46 24.00 5.41
C ILE A 248 26.45 23.51 6.85
N ARG A 249 27.00 24.35 7.73
CA ARG A 249 27.14 24.16 9.17
C ARG A 249 25.78 24.41 9.82
N SER A 250 25.24 23.41 10.52
CA SER A 250 24.01 23.51 11.32
C SER A 250 24.26 24.35 12.58
N THR A 251 23.55 25.46 12.73
CA THR A 251 23.41 26.17 14.01
C THR A 251 22.13 25.71 14.70
N ARG A 252 22.27 25.05 15.86
CA ARG A 252 21.17 24.73 16.77
C ARG A 252 20.66 26.01 17.44
N SER A 253 19.37 26.31 17.35
CA SER A 253 18.68 27.12 18.36
C SER A 253 17.84 26.20 19.24
N LYS A 254 17.96 26.38 20.56
CA LYS A 254 17.15 25.72 21.58
C LYS A 254 15.91 26.57 21.83
N THR A 255 14.73 25.99 21.76
CA THR A 255 13.53 26.54 22.40
C THR A 255 12.79 25.43 23.15
N HIS A 256 12.35 25.79 24.36
CA HIS A 256 11.79 24.93 25.39
C HIS A 256 10.47 24.27 24.98
N ALA A 257 10.34 22.96 25.26
CA ALA A 257 9.09 22.22 25.18
C ALA A 257 8.52 22.01 26.59
N SER A 258 7.29 22.49 26.81
CA SER A 258 6.47 22.16 27.98
C SER A 258 5.93 20.73 27.87
N ALA A 259 5.94 20.02 29.00
CA ALA A 259 5.60 18.61 29.11
C ALA A 259 4.13 18.32 28.74
N GLY A 260 3.93 17.48 27.73
CA GLY A 260 2.67 16.82 27.40
C GLY A 260 2.94 15.34 27.13
N SER A 261 2.10 14.48 27.69
CA SER A 261 2.21 13.02 27.77
C SER A 261 2.63 12.36 26.45
N ARG A 262 3.86 11.86 26.42
CA ARG A 262 4.51 11.29 25.24
C ARG A 262 4.11 9.81 25.11
N TRP A 263 3.33 9.47 24.09
CA TRP A 263 3.15 8.09 23.63
C TRP A 263 4.50 7.53 23.21
N ARG A 264 4.90 6.41 23.81
CA ARG A 264 6.05 5.61 23.38
C ARG A 264 5.47 4.40 22.67
N GLY A 265 5.54 4.35 21.34
CA GLY A 265 5.07 3.15 20.63
C GLY A 265 4.81 3.29 19.14
N ILE A 266 4.62 4.50 18.61
CA ILE A 266 4.53 4.70 17.15
C ILE A 266 5.85 5.30 16.70
N GLY A 267 6.61 4.50 15.97
CA GLY A 267 7.89 4.87 15.40
C GLY A 267 7.80 6.22 14.71
N VAL A 268 8.74 7.09 15.07
CA VAL A 268 9.16 8.24 14.27
C VAL A 268 9.15 7.81 12.81
N CYS A 269 8.44 8.56 11.96
CA CYS A 269 8.38 8.34 10.52
C CYS A 269 9.78 8.55 9.93
N SER A 270 10.57 7.48 10.04
CA SER A 270 11.91 7.22 9.52
C SER A 270 12.35 5.86 10.07
N LYS A 271 11.81 4.77 9.49
CA LYS A 271 12.47 3.48 9.19
C LYS A 271 11.40 2.45 8.84
N HIS A 272 11.59 1.81 7.69
CA HIS A 272 10.69 0.81 7.12
C HIS A 272 10.50 -0.36 8.09
N THR A 273 9.25 -0.68 8.41
CA THR A 273 8.88 -1.89 9.17
C THR A 273 8.00 -2.74 8.28
N PHE A 274 8.45 -3.95 8.00
CA PHE A 274 7.69 -4.99 7.33
C PHE A 274 6.98 -5.81 8.42
N VAL A 275 5.69 -6.07 8.24
CA VAL A 275 4.92 -6.98 9.10
C VAL A 275 4.41 -8.10 8.19
N PRO A 276 4.87 -9.35 8.35
CA PRO A 276 4.34 -10.47 7.58
C PRO A 276 2.95 -10.85 8.08
N LEU A 277 1.97 -10.89 7.17
CA LEU A 277 0.65 -11.42 7.46
C LEU A 277 0.70 -12.95 7.40
N ALA A 278 1.01 -13.60 8.52
CA ALA A 278 0.81 -15.04 8.66
C ALA A 278 -0.62 -15.32 9.15
N SER A 279 -1.26 -16.32 8.52
CA SER A 279 -2.56 -16.93 8.89
C SER A 279 -3.78 -16.53 8.04
N PHE A 280 -3.73 -16.81 6.73
CA PHE A 280 -4.93 -17.03 5.91
C PHE A 280 -4.71 -18.15 4.90
N THR A 281 -4.45 -19.37 5.37
CA THR A 281 -4.66 -20.58 4.56
C THR A 281 -5.04 -21.75 5.46
N LYS A 282 -6.29 -22.23 5.37
CA LYS A 282 -6.61 -23.65 5.61
C LYS A 282 -6.76 -24.32 4.24
N PRO A 283 -6.30 -25.56 4.06
CA PRO A 283 -6.20 -26.19 2.75
C PRO A 283 -7.55 -26.79 2.34
N PHE A 284 -8.00 -26.48 1.12
CA PHE A 284 -9.01 -27.27 0.42
C PHE A 284 -8.32 -28.49 -0.20
N HIS A 285 -8.77 -29.69 0.14
CA HIS A 285 -8.41 -30.92 -0.58
C HIS A 285 -9.10 -30.94 -1.94
N SER A 286 -8.33 -31.02 -3.03
CA SER A 286 -8.84 -31.35 -4.36
C SER A 286 -8.43 -32.77 -4.74
N ALA A 287 -9.42 -33.57 -5.10
CA ALA A 287 -9.29 -34.94 -5.57
C ALA A 287 -8.44 -35.04 -6.85
N THR A 288 -7.64 -36.10 -6.89
CA THR A 288 -6.73 -36.50 -7.96
C THR A 288 -7.49 -37.03 -9.18
N THR A 289 -7.16 -36.57 -10.38
CA THR A 289 -7.33 -37.32 -11.64
C THR A 289 -6.24 -36.91 -12.64
N PRO A 290 -5.79 -37.83 -13.53
CA PRO A 290 -4.45 -37.77 -14.12
C PRO A 290 -4.35 -36.91 -15.39
N THR A 291 -3.21 -36.25 -15.53
CA THR A 291 -2.77 -35.45 -16.68
C THR A 291 -2.32 -36.35 -17.84
N PRO A 292 -2.67 -36.05 -19.11
CA PRO A 292 -2.00 -36.64 -20.26
C PRO A 292 -0.69 -35.89 -20.57
N THR A 293 0.34 -36.65 -20.92
CA THR A 293 1.70 -36.22 -21.27
C THR A 293 1.73 -35.38 -22.56
N PRO A 294 2.42 -34.22 -22.61
CA PRO A 294 2.73 -33.58 -23.87
C PRO A 294 4.08 -34.04 -24.44
N SER A 295 4.03 -34.40 -25.72
CA SER A 295 5.15 -34.72 -26.60
C SER A 295 6.17 -33.58 -26.71
N ALA A 296 7.44 -33.95 -26.82
CA ALA A 296 8.58 -33.05 -26.97
C ALA A 296 8.57 -32.36 -28.35
N ALA A 297 8.51 -31.04 -28.36
CA ALA A 297 8.87 -30.22 -29.51
C ALA A 297 9.90 -29.17 -29.09
N THR A 298 11.11 -29.33 -29.63
CA THR A 298 12.28 -28.49 -29.39
C THR A 298 12.12 -27.15 -30.10
N ALA A 299 11.68 -26.12 -29.39
CA ALA A 299 11.77 -24.74 -29.87
C ALA A 299 12.97 -24.03 -29.22
N ARG A 300 14.01 -23.74 -30.01
CA ARG A 300 15.09 -22.82 -29.61
C ARG A 300 14.52 -21.40 -29.60
N GLY A 301 13.94 -21.01 -28.47
CA GLY A 301 13.52 -19.64 -28.18
C GLY A 301 14.29 -19.11 -26.98
N THR A 302 14.83 -17.90 -27.10
CA THR A 302 15.45 -17.15 -25.99
C THR A 302 14.43 -17.00 -24.87
N ARG A 303 14.68 -17.63 -23.71
CA ARG A 303 13.75 -17.63 -22.57
C ARG A 303 14.13 -16.51 -21.61
N LEU A 304 13.32 -15.46 -21.56
CA LEU A 304 13.42 -14.40 -20.56
C LEU A 304 12.69 -14.85 -19.30
N THR A 305 13.34 -14.77 -18.14
CA THR A 305 12.68 -15.04 -16.85
C THR A 305 12.84 -13.84 -15.93
N ALA A 306 11.73 -13.35 -15.40
CA ALA A 306 11.67 -12.32 -14.37
C ALA A 306 11.23 -12.99 -13.06
N ARG A 307 12.09 -12.90 -12.04
CA ARG A 307 11.82 -13.46 -10.71
C ARG A 307 11.05 -12.48 -9.85
#